data_AF-A0A315A613-F1
#
_entry.id   AF-A0A315A613-F1
#
_cell.length_a   1.000
_cell.length_b   1.000
_cell.length_c   1.000
_cell.angle_alpha   90.00
_cell.angle_beta   90.00
_cell.angle_gamma   90.00
#
_symmetry.space_group_name_H-M   'P 1'
#
loop_
_entity.id
_entity.type
_entity.pdbx_description
1 polymer ?
#
loop_
_entity_poly.entity_id
_entity_poly.type
_entity_poly.pdbx_seq_one_letter_code
_entity_poly.pdbx_strand_id
1 'polypeptide(L)'
;MPSADFHGEASTAPIHEAVGRALSAWEHAESALIKLYQLLCESVSFAPCRAYGTIESVFGRHLALKYAAEEFFLNRDKVELKIVLDLIKVYNEASTYRNQIAHGMAIQPHMHGYFLCPASYSSRRRETPRPDVMWGFGASYFYRVKEIDHCSQHFTNILNGAMTLAMELNSKYDILEPGEFHP
;
A
#
# COMPACT_ATOMS: atom_id res chain seq x y z
N MET A 1 1.48 -10.64 28.95
CA MET A 1 1.98 -11.84 28.24
C MET A 1 1.14 -12.00 26.98
N PRO A 2 1.71 -12.42 25.83
CA PRO A 2 0.88 -12.81 24.69
C PRO A 2 -0.04 -13.95 25.11
N SER A 3 -1.24 -14.00 24.52
CA SER A 3 -2.17 -15.10 24.77
C SER A 3 -1.55 -16.42 24.30
N ALA A 4 -1.99 -17.53 24.91
CA ALA A 4 -1.59 -18.88 24.51
C ALA A 4 -1.89 -19.21 23.03
N ASP A 5 -2.71 -18.39 22.36
CA ASP A 5 -3.12 -18.56 20.96
C ASP A 5 -2.27 -17.74 19.97
N PHE A 6 -1.29 -16.97 20.47
CA PHE A 6 -0.46 -16.10 19.63
C PHE A 6 0.85 -16.77 19.22
N HIS A 7 0.73 -17.91 18.53
CA HIS A 7 1.84 -18.61 17.90
C HIS A 7 2.13 -18.04 16.50
N GLY A 8 3.43 -17.93 16.18
CA GLY A 8 3.94 -17.54 14.87
C GLY A 8 4.09 -18.74 13.94
N GLU A 9 4.68 -18.52 12.77
CA GLU A 9 4.86 -19.56 11.76
C GLU A 9 5.95 -20.57 12.18
N ALA A 10 5.86 -21.80 11.67
CA ALA A 10 6.84 -22.85 11.97
C ALA A 10 8.22 -22.60 11.31
N SER A 11 8.27 -21.79 10.26
CA SER A 11 9.50 -21.41 9.55
C SER A 11 9.35 -20.02 8.92
N THR A 12 10.44 -19.46 8.39
CA THR A 12 10.42 -18.16 7.68
C THR A 12 9.84 -18.24 6.26
N ALA A 13 9.82 -19.42 5.64
CA ALA A 13 9.37 -19.61 4.26
C ALA A 13 7.95 -19.06 3.99
N PRO A 14 6.90 -19.41 4.76
CA PRO A 14 5.55 -18.90 4.50
C PRO A 14 5.43 -17.38 4.71
N ILE A 15 6.26 -16.81 5.59
CA ILE A 15 6.34 -15.36 5.80
C ILE A 15 6.90 -14.68 4.56
N HIS A 16 8.01 -15.19 4.00
CA HIS A 16 8.60 -14.63 2.79
C HIS A 16 7.64 -14.71 1.59
N GLU A 17 6.90 -15.82 1.47
CA GLU A 17 5.88 -15.96 0.44
C GLU A 17 4.76 -14.92 0.60
N ALA A 18 4.26 -14.73 1.83
CA ALA A 18 3.24 -13.72 2.12
C ALA A 18 3.73 -12.29 1.84
N VAL A 19 5.00 -11.98 2.20
CA VAL A 19 5.64 -10.70 1.86
C VAL A 19 5.66 -10.50 0.35
N GLY A 20 6.07 -11.51 -0.42
CA GLY A 20 6.07 -11.47 -1.88
C GLY A 20 4.69 -11.14 -2.44
N ARG A 21 3.65 -11.88 -2.02
CA ARG A 21 2.26 -11.63 -2.45
C ARG A 21 1.80 -10.20 -2.13
N ALA A 22 2.04 -9.74 -0.89
CA ALA A 22 1.62 -8.41 -0.47
C ALA A 22 2.34 -7.29 -1.25
N LEU A 23 3.64 -7.41 -1.47
CA LEU A 23 4.38 -6.42 -2.26
C LEU A 23 3.96 -6.44 -3.73
N SER A 24 3.72 -7.61 -4.33
CA SER A 24 3.17 -7.68 -5.69
C SER A 24 1.78 -7.05 -5.80
N ALA A 25 0.91 -7.28 -4.81
CA ALA A 25 -0.41 -6.64 -4.77
C ALA A 25 -0.31 -5.11 -4.66
N TRP A 26 0.66 -4.60 -3.89
CA TRP A 26 0.95 -3.17 -3.83
C TRP A 26 1.37 -2.60 -5.20
N GLU A 27 2.29 -3.26 -5.90
CA GLU A 27 2.74 -2.79 -7.21
C GLU A 27 1.61 -2.78 -8.25
N HIS A 28 0.71 -3.77 -8.22
CA HIS A 28 -0.49 -3.73 -9.07
C HIS A 28 -1.40 -2.54 -8.73
N ALA A 29 -1.59 -2.24 -7.45
CA ALA A 29 -2.38 -1.07 -7.03
C ALA A 29 -1.75 0.24 -7.54
N GLU A 30 -0.42 0.37 -7.51
CA GLU A 30 0.30 1.51 -8.09
C GLU A 30 0.09 1.62 -9.60
N SER A 31 0.12 0.51 -10.34
CA SER A 31 -0.18 0.50 -11.78
C SER A 31 -1.57 1.05 -12.10
N ALA A 32 -2.58 0.70 -11.30
CA ALA A 32 -3.93 1.23 -11.46
C ALA A 32 -4.02 2.72 -11.11
N LEU A 33 -3.34 3.16 -10.04
CA LEU A 33 -3.28 4.57 -9.65
C LEU A 33 -2.55 5.43 -10.70
N ILE A 34 -1.55 4.88 -11.39
CA ILE A 34 -0.89 5.53 -12.54
C ILE A 34 -1.91 5.83 -13.65
N LYS A 35 -2.80 4.88 -13.96
CA LYS A 35 -3.84 5.07 -14.98
C LYS A 35 -4.88 6.10 -14.55
N LEU A 36 -5.28 6.06 -13.28
CA LEU A 36 -6.14 7.09 -12.71
C LEU A 36 -5.46 8.48 -12.82
N TYR A 37 -4.18 8.59 -12.49
CA TYR A 37 -3.43 9.83 -12.63
C TYR A 37 -3.37 10.33 -14.09
N GLN A 38 -3.09 9.45 -15.04
CA GLN A 38 -3.10 9.76 -16.47
C GLN A 38 -4.46 10.35 -16.91
N LEU A 39 -5.55 9.70 -16.50
CA LEU A 39 -6.91 10.16 -16.79
C LEU A 39 -7.18 11.54 -16.18
N LEU A 40 -6.81 11.74 -14.91
CA LEU A 40 -7.00 13.02 -14.22
C LEU A 40 -6.18 14.15 -14.84
N CYS A 41 -5.05 13.84 -15.50
CA CYS A 41 -4.28 14.79 -16.28
C CYS A 41 -4.84 15.05 -17.68
N GLU A 42 -5.96 14.43 -18.06
CA GLU A 42 -6.62 14.57 -19.36
C GLU A 42 -5.66 14.32 -20.55
N SER A 43 -4.81 13.30 -20.44
CA SER A 43 -3.75 13.04 -21.43
C SER A 43 -3.72 11.59 -21.91
N VAL A 44 -3.84 11.41 -23.23
CA VAL A 44 -3.60 10.13 -23.94
C VAL A 44 -2.11 9.74 -23.97
N SER A 45 -1.20 10.68 -23.68
CA SER A 45 0.23 10.38 -23.63
C SER A 45 0.60 9.60 -22.36
N PHE A 46 1.62 8.75 -22.45
CA PHE A 46 2.25 8.11 -21.28
C PHE A 46 3.12 9.07 -20.44
N ALA A 47 3.23 10.35 -20.81
CA ALA A 47 4.04 11.33 -20.09
C ALA A 47 3.62 11.47 -18.60
N PRO A 48 2.33 11.59 -18.23
CA PRO A 48 1.90 11.63 -16.83
C PRO A 48 2.26 10.35 -16.08
N CYS A 49 2.13 9.19 -16.72
CA CYS A 49 2.51 7.90 -16.12
C CYS A 49 3.99 7.86 -15.74
N ARG A 50 4.86 8.31 -16.66
CA ARG A 50 6.31 8.39 -16.40
C ARG A 50 6.61 9.42 -15.32
N ALA A 51 6.00 10.60 -15.38
CA ALA A 51 6.17 11.64 -14.37
C ALA A 51 5.78 11.13 -12.97
N TYR A 52 4.62 10.46 -12.84
CA TYR A 52 4.19 9.83 -11.60
C TYR A 52 5.20 8.80 -11.09
N GLY A 53 5.70 7.94 -11.99
CA GLY A 53 6.71 6.92 -11.67
C GLY A 53 8.05 7.48 -11.18
N THR A 54 8.40 8.72 -11.53
CA THR A 54 9.61 9.38 -10.99
C THR A 54 9.47 9.86 -9.54
N ILE A 55 8.24 9.92 -9.02
CA ILE A 55 8.01 10.36 -7.64
C ILE A 55 8.37 9.19 -6.71
N GLU A 56 9.40 9.34 -5.90
CA GLU A 56 9.91 8.26 -5.05
C GLU A 56 9.00 7.94 -3.85
N SER A 57 8.38 8.97 -3.26
CA SER A 57 7.60 8.82 -2.04
C SER A 57 6.11 8.59 -2.32
N VAL A 58 5.49 7.67 -1.57
CA VAL A 58 4.03 7.44 -1.62
C VAL A 58 3.25 8.71 -1.30
N PHE A 59 3.73 9.51 -0.34
CA PHE A 59 3.10 10.79 -0.02
C PHE A 59 3.16 11.78 -1.20
N GLY A 60 4.29 11.85 -1.92
CA GLY A 60 4.40 12.67 -3.12
C GLY A 60 3.43 12.23 -4.22
N ARG A 61 3.29 10.92 -4.43
CA ARG A 61 2.33 10.33 -5.38
C ARG A 61 0.88 10.62 -4.99
N HIS A 62 0.57 10.53 -3.70
CA HIS A 62 -0.72 10.94 -3.14
C HIS A 62 -1.02 12.42 -3.44
N LEU A 63 -0.05 13.33 -3.25
CA LEU A 63 -0.24 14.74 -3.57
C LEU A 63 -0.43 14.98 -5.08
N ALA A 64 0.32 14.29 -5.93
CA ALA A 64 0.16 14.39 -7.38
C ALA A 64 -1.27 13.99 -7.81
N LEU A 65 -1.78 12.86 -7.33
CA LEU A 65 -3.16 12.43 -7.55
C LEU A 65 -4.18 13.44 -7.03
N LYS A 66 -3.95 13.94 -5.80
CA LYS A 66 -4.85 14.92 -5.17
C LYS A 66 -4.99 16.17 -6.03
N TYR A 67 -3.88 16.79 -6.43
CA TYR A 67 -3.92 18.04 -7.19
C TYR A 67 -4.44 17.83 -8.62
N ALA A 68 -4.09 16.71 -9.26
CA ALA A 68 -4.70 16.36 -10.55
C ALA A 68 -6.22 16.17 -10.42
N ALA A 69 -6.70 15.53 -9.35
CA ALA A 69 -8.13 15.38 -9.11
C ALA A 69 -8.82 16.72 -8.85
N GLU A 70 -8.23 17.59 -8.01
CA GLU A 70 -8.80 18.91 -7.72
C GLU A 70 -8.97 19.76 -8.98
N GLU A 71 -7.99 19.73 -9.89
CA GLU A 71 -8.04 20.42 -11.18
C GLU A 71 -9.04 19.77 -12.14
N PHE A 72 -8.97 18.44 -12.32
CA PHE A 72 -9.90 17.69 -13.15
C PHE A 72 -11.35 17.97 -12.75
N PHE A 73 -11.64 18.00 -11.45
CA PHE A 73 -12.99 18.23 -10.95
C PHE A 73 -13.33 19.70 -10.70
N LEU A 74 -12.53 20.67 -11.14
CA LEU A 74 -12.79 22.10 -10.89
C LEU A 74 -14.21 22.49 -11.33
N ASN A 75 -14.62 22.06 -12.53
CA ASN A 75 -15.94 22.29 -13.13
C ASN A 75 -16.75 20.99 -13.33
N ARG A 76 -16.42 19.92 -12.61
CA ARG A 76 -17.10 18.61 -12.70
C ARG A 76 -17.72 18.21 -11.36
N ASP A 77 -18.22 16.98 -11.26
CA ASP A 77 -18.98 16.49 -10.10
C ASP A 77 -18.09 16.42 -8.83
N LYS A 78 -18.49 17.17 -7.79
CA LYS A 78 -17.76 17.20 -6.50
C LYS A 78 -17.96 15.93 -5.67
N VAL A 79 -19.00 15.15 -5.93
CA VAL A 79 -19.21 13.84 -5.28
C VAL A 79 -18.15 12.87 -5.78
N GLU A 80 -17.91 12.81 -7.08
CA GLU A 80 -16.86 11.97 -7.68
C GLU A 80 -15.47 12.40 -7.23
N LEU A 81 -15.19 13.71 -7.13
CA LEU A 81 -13.97 14.21 -6.50
C LEU A 81 -13.79 13.63 -5.10
N LYS A 82 -14.84 13.68 -4.26
CA LYS A 82 -14.74 13.15 -2.89
C LYS A 82 -14.40 11.65 -2.89
N ILE A 83 -15.00 10.87 -3.80
CA ILE A 83 -14.72 9.43 -3.91
C ILE A 83 -13.24 9.18 -4.28
N VAL A 84 -12.71 9.94 -5.24
CA VAL A 84 -11.28 9.88 -5.61
C VAL A 84 -10.40 10.27 -4.43
N LEU A 85 -10.72 11.36 -3.73
CA LEU A 85 -9.95 11.82 -2.57
C LEU A 85 -9.95 10.81 -1.42
N ASP A 86 -11.08 10.13 -1.18
CA ASP A 86 -11.19 9.08 -0.17
C ASP A 86 -10.33 7.87 -0.55
N LEU A 87 -10.34 7.43 -1.81
CA LEU A 87 -9.48 6.33 -2.29
C LEU A 87 -7.98 6.65 -2.09
N ILE A 88 -7.53 7.83 -2.53
CA ILE A 88 -6.10 8.19 -2.46
C ILE A 88 -5.64 8.44 -1.02
N LYS A 89 -6.57 8.79 -0.11
CA LYS A 89 -6.30 8.85 1.32
C LYS A 89 -6.03 7.44 1.88
N VAL A 90 -6.89 6.48 1.56
CA VAL A 90 -6.70 5.07 1.97
C VAL A 90 -5.38 4.52 1.43
N TYR A 91 -5.03 4.81 0.18
CA TYR A 91 -3.73 4.47 -0.40
C TYR A 91 -2.55 5.05 0.40
N ASN A 92 -2.61 6.34 0.77
CA ASN A 92 -1.54 6.97 1.53
C ASN A 92 -1.40 6.38 2.94
N GLU A 93 -2.51 6.06 3.62
CA GLU A 93 -2.50 5.41 4.92
C GLU A 93 -1.90 3.99 4.83
N ALA A 94 -2.23 3.26 3.77
CA ALA A 94 -1.75 1.90 3.50
C ALA A 94 -0.22 1.82 3.28
N SER A 95 0.42 2.93 2.92
CA SER A 95 1.87 3.04 2.76
C SER A 95 2.66 2.64 4.01
N THR A 96 2.09 2.86 5.20
CA THR A 96 2.71 2.48 6.47
C THR A 96 2.88 0.97 6.56
N TYR A 97 1.83 0.21 6.21
CA TYR A 97 1.84 -1.25 6.21
C TYR A 97 2.80 -1.79 5.14
N ARG A 98 2.79 -1.22 3.93
CA ARG A 98 3.74 -1.58 2.88
C ARG A 98 5.18 -1.41 3.36
N ASN A 99 5.50 -0.29 4.02
CA ASN A 99 6.83 -0.04 4.55
C ASN A 99 7.18 -0.92 5.76
N GLN A 100 6.20 -1.43 6.49
CA GLN A 100 6.43 -2.42 7.54
C GLN A 100 6.75 -3.78 6.92
N ILE A 101 5.99 -4.20 5.91
CA ILE A 101 6.18 -5.46 5.18
C ILE A 101 7.52 -5.48 4.43
N ALA A 102 7.82 -4.44 3.65
CA ALA A 102 9.02 -4.37 2.82
C ALA A 102 10.33 -4.33 3.60
N HIS A 103 10.31 -3.76 4.82
CA HIS A 103 11.50 -3.61 5.66
C HIS A 103 11.48 -4.53 6.89
N GLY A 104 10.49 -5.42 6.98
CA GLY A 104 10.39 -6.40 8.04
C GLY A 104 11.43 -7.50 7.87
N MET A 105 11.83 -8.12 8.97
CA MET A 105 12.68 -9.30 8.99
C MET A 105 11.89 -10.46 9.59
N ALA A 106 11.92 -11.61 8.91
CA ALA A 106 11.37 -12.85 9.43
C ALA A 106 12.32 -13.42 10.48
N ILE A 107 11.96 -13.33 11.76
CA ILE A 107 12.78 -13.81 12.87
C ILE A 107 11.96 -14.64 13.85
N GLN A 108 12.63 -15.48 14.61
CA GLN A 108 12.07 -16.18 15.75
C GLN A 108 12.53 -15.47 17.02
N PRO A 109 11.76 -14.50 17.56
CA PRO A 109 12.18 -13.79 18.76
C PRO A 109 12.12 -14.71 20.00
N HIS A 110 11.22 -15.72 19.99
CA HIS A 110 10.96 -16.63 21.10
C HIS A 110 10.56 -18.03 20.60
N MET A 111 10.37 -18.99 21.52
CA MET A 111 9.94 -20.37 21.21
C MET A 111 8.55 -20.47 20.54
N HIS A 112 7.83 -19.36 20.40
CA HIS A 112 6.45 -19.33 19.89
C HIS A 112 6.32 -19.30 18.36
N GLY A 113 7.44 -19.30 17.63
CA GLY A 113 7.45 -19.34 16.15
C GLY A 113 8.07 -18.10 15.51
N TYR A 114 8.04 -18.07 14.19
CA TYR A 114 8.57 -17.00 13.36
C TYR A 114 7.52 -15.91 13.10
N PHE A 115 7.97 -14.67 13.07
CA PHE A 115 7.16 -13.49 12.76
C PHE A 115 7.94 -12.54 11.87
N LEU A 116 7.23 -11.71 11.10
CA LEU A 116 7.81 -10.54 10.47
C LEU A 116 7.78 -9.37 11.46
N CYS A 117 8.94 -8.83 11.80
CA CYS A 117 9.05 -7.71 12.74
C CYS A 117 10.06 -6.66 12.25
N PRO A 118 10.12 -5.46 12.86
CA PRO A 118 11.13 -4.47 12.51
C PRO A 118 12.56 -4.98 12.76
N ALA A 119 13.47 -4.64 11.85
CA ALA A 119 14.91 -4.86 12.00
C ALA A 119 15.46 -4.24 13.29
N SER A 120 16.55 -4.83 13.83
CA SER A 120 17.15 -4.41 15.11
C SER A 120 17.66 -2.97 15.14
N TYR A 121 18.10 -2.46 14.00
CA TYR A 121 18.58 -1.09 13.85
C TYR A 121 17.47 -0.07 13.55
N SER A 122 16.19 -0.48 13.50
CA SER A 122 15.07 0.42 13.21
C SER A 122 14.65 1.19 14.46
N SER A 123 15.42 2.21 14.83
CA SER A 123 15.23 3.02 16.05
C SER A 123 13.83 3.64 16.18
N ARG A 124 13.17 4.00 15.07
CA ARG A 124 11.78 4.52 15.08
C ARG A 124 10.71 3.46 15.40
N ARG A 125 11.05 2.18 15.25
CA ARG A 125 10.11 1.05 15.36
C ARG A 125 10.46 0.12 16.51
N ARG A 126 11.36 0.57 17.39
CA ARG A 126 11.78 -0.12 18.60
C ARG A 126 11.78 0.84 19.77
N GLU A 127 11.10 0.46 20.85
CA GLU A 127 11.30 1.09 22.15
C GLU A 127 12.62 0.59 22.77
N THR A 128 13.31 1.46 23.52
CA THR A 128 14.49 1.06 24.28
C THR A 128 14.10 -0.12 25.19
N PRO A 129 14.77 -1.28 25.07
CA PRO A 129 14.40 -2.46 25.85
C PRO A 129 14.45 -2.13 27.34
N ARG A 130 13.33 -2.33 28.04
CA ARG A 130 13.36 -2.28 29.51
C ARG A 130 13.98 -3.59 30.01
N PRO A 131 14.93 -3.55 30.96
CA PRO A 131 15.69 -4.73 31.39
C PRO A 131 14.84 -5.84 32.03
N ASP A 132 13.58 -5.56 32.36
CA ASP A 132 12.59 -6.48 32.95
C ASP A 132 11.70 -7.19 31.91
N VAL A 133 11.75 -6.80 30.63
CA VAL A 133 10.85 -7.33 29.60
C VAL A 133 11.63 -8.21 28.62
N MET A 134 11.49 -9.53 28.76
CA MET A 134 12.03 -10.51 27.80
C MET A 134 11.47 -10.35 26.38
N TRP A 135 10.40 -9.56 26.18
CA TRP A 135 9.70 -9.46 24.91
C TRP A 135 10.42 -8.57 23.89
N GLY A 136 11.01 -9.22 22.88
CA GLY A 136 11.17 -8.68 21.52
C GLY A 136 11.85 -7.31 21.34
N PHE A 137 12.79 -6.92 22.21
CA PHE A 137 13.58 -5.67 22.07
C PHE A 137 12.74 -4.42 21.73
N GLY A 138 11.51 -4.33 22.24
CA GLY A 138 10.62 -3.17 22.02
C GLY A 138 10.04 -3.04 20.60
N ALA A 139 10.04 -4.09 19.78
CA ALA A 139 9.48 -4.05 18.42
C ALA A 139 8.00 -3.60 18.40
N SER A 140 7.67 -2.66 17.50
CA SER A 140 6.33 -2.07 17.41
C SER A 140 5.28 -2.93 16.68
N TYR A 141 5.69 -4.03 16.02
CA TYR A 141 4.77 -4.97 15.38
C TYR A 141 5.38 -6.38 15.27
N PHE A 142 4.49 -7.37 15.19
CA PHE A 142 4.79 -8.77 14.89
C PHE A 142 3.70 -9.29 13.96
N TYR A 143 4.01 -9.48 12.68
CA TYR A 143 3.07 -10.02 11.71
C TYR A 143 3.29 -11.51 11.49
N ARG A 144 2.19 -12.26 11.55
CA ARG A 144 2.09 -13.61 11.00
C ARG A 144 1.64 -13.51 9.55
N VAL A 145 1.57 -14.64 8.87
CA VAL A 145 1.06 -14.70 7.49
C VAL A 145 -0.32 -14.07 7.39
N LYS A 146 -1.20 -14.35 8.36
CA LYS A 146 -2.57 -13.80 8.40
C LYS A 146 -2.60 -12.27 8.40
N GLU A 147 -1.72 -11.61 9.16
CA GLU A 147 -1.69 -10.14 9.19
C GLU A 147 -1.13 -9.57 7.88
N ILE A 148 -0.11 -10.21 7.29
CA ILE A 148 0.44 -9.81 5.98
C ILE A 148 -0.62 -9.97 4.89
N ASP A 149 -1.34 -11.09 4.87
CA ASP A 149 -2.40 -11.36 3.91
C ASP A 149 -3.57 -10.38 4.08
N HIS A 150 -3.88 -9.96 5.31
CA HIS A 150 -4.87 -8.90 5.54
C HIS A 150 -4.45 -7.56 4.90
N CYS A 151 -3.18 -7.17 5.04
CA CYS A 151 -2.64 -6.00 4.34
C CYS A 151 -2.66 -6.18 2.82
N SER A 152 -2.31 -7.37 2.32
CA SER A 152 -2.37 -7.70 0.89
C SER A 152 -3.79 -7.55 0.31
N GLN A 153 -4.80 -7.99 1.06
CA GLN A 153 -6.21 -7.79 0.68
C GLN A 153 -6.57 -6.31 0.64
N HIS A 154 -6.04 -5.51 1.56
CA HIS A 154 -6.24 -4.06 1.55
C HIS A 154 -5.63 -3.41 0.30
N PHE A 155 -4.44 -3.83 -0.13
CA PHE A 155 -3.83 -3.37 -1.38
C PHE A 155 -4.64 -3.79 -2.61
N THR A 156 -5.18 -5.02 -2.60
CA THR A 156 -6.08 -5.50 -3.66
C THR A 156 -7.36 -4.68 -3.74
N ASN A 157 -7.90 -4.22 -2.60
CA ASN A 157 -9.07 -3.35 -2.59
C ASN A 157 -8.74 -1.96 -3.17
N ILE A 158 -7.53 -1.43 -2.93
CA ILE A 158 -7.07 -0.18 -3.57
C ILE A 158 -6.95 -0.36 -5.08
N LEU A 159 -6.35 -1.46 -5.55
CA LEU A 159 -6.29 -1.82 -6.96
C LEU A 159 -7.68 -1.82 -7.60
N ASN A 160 -8.61 -2.58 -7.02
CA ASN A 160 -9.97 -2.69 -7.56
C ASN A 160 -10.69 -1.34 -7.56
N GLY A 161 -10.56 -0.56 -6.48
CA GLY A 161 -11.14 0.78 -6.39
C GLY A 161 -10.57 1.74 -7.44
N ALA A 162 -9.25 1.74 -7.64
CA ALA A 162 -8.58 2.59 -8.62
C ALA A 162 -8.98 2.22 -10.06
N MET A 163 -9.02 0.92 -10.38
CA MET A 163 -9.45 0.43 -11.70
C MET A 163 -10.91 0.79 -11.99
N THR A 164 -11.81 0.51 -11.04
CA THR A 164 -13.24 0.83 -11.19
C THR A 164 -13.43 2.33 -11.42
N LEU A 165 -12.82 3.19 -10.60
CA LEU A 165 -12.93 4.64 -10.78
C LEU A 165 -12.34 5.10 -12.10
N ALA A 166 -11.18 4.61 -12.49
CA ALA A 166 -10.57 5.00 -13.75
C ALA A 166 -11.47 4.60 -14.95
N MET A 167 -12.09 3.42 -14.91
CA MET A 167 -13.01 2.96 -15.95
C MET A 167 -14.32 3.77 -15.96
N GLU A 168 -14.94 4.00 -14.80
CA GLU A 168 -16.20 4.76 -14.67
C GLU A 168 -16.01 6.22 -15.12
N LEU A 169 -14.94 6.87 -14.66
CA LEU A 169 -14.62 8.24 -15.07
C LEU A 169 -14.32 8.30 -16.56
N ASN A 170 -13.59 7.33 -17.11
CA ASN A 170 -13.30 7.33 -18.54
C ASN A 170 -14.57 7.11 -19.37
N SER A 171 -15.45 6.22 -18.94
CA SER A 171 -16.74 6.01 -19.61
C SER A 171 -17.62 7.26 -19.60
N LYS A 172 -17.47 8.12 -18.58
CA LYS A 172 -18.26 9.35 -18.44
C LYS A 172 -17.66 10.53 -19.18
N TYR A 173 -16.33 10.66 -19.18
CA TYR A 173 -15.62 11.84 -19.67
C TYR A 173 -14.89 11.63 -21.00
N ASP A 174 -14.77 10.39 -21.47
CA ASP A 174 -14.22 9.99 -22.77
C ASP A 174 -12.82 10.57 -23.05
N ILE A 175 -11.88 10.31 -22.14
CA ILE A 175 -10.54 10.92 -22.14
C ILE A 175 -9.50 10.00 -22.80
N LEU A 176 -9.47 8.74 -22.39
CA LEU A 176 -8.51 7.72 -22.82
C LEU A 176 -9.16 6.74 -23.79
N GLU A 177 -8.40 6.25 -24.77
CA GLU A 177 -8.91 5.24 -25.71
C GLU A 177 -9.10 3.88 -25.00
N PRO A 178 -10.08 3.04 -25.41
CA PRO A 178 -10.34 1.75 -24.77
C PRO A 178 -9.14 0.79 -24.71
N GLY A 179 -8.17 0.94 -25.64
CA GLY A 179 -6.93 0.16 -25.68
C GLY A 179 -5.84 0.64 -24.72
N GLU A 180 -6.01 1.78 -24.06
CA GLU A 180 -5.00 2.37 -23.17
C GLU A 180 -5.10 1.84 -21.71
N PHE A 181 -6.16 1.08 -21.40
CA PHE A 181 -6.35 0.35 -20.13
C PHE A 181 -5.73 -1.06 -20.18
N HIS A 182 -4.48 -1.16 -20.61
CA HIS A 182 -3.69 -2.38 -20.42
C HIS A 182 -2.59 -2.15 -19.37
N PRO A 183 -2.40 -3.11 -18.43
CA PRO A 183 -1.31 -3.06 -17.46
C PRO A 183 0.07 -3.12 -18.13
#